data_AF-A0AB35XG23-F1
#
_entry.id   AF-A0AB35XG23-F1
#
_cell.length_a   1.000
_cell.length_b   1.000
_cell.length_c   1.000
_cell.angle_alpha   90.00
_cell.angle_beta   90.00
_cell.angle_gamma   90.00
#
_symmetry.space_group_name_H-M   'P 1'
#
loop_
_entity.id
_entity.type
_entity.pdbx_description
1 polymer ?
#
loop_
_entity_poly.entity_id
_entity_poly.type
_entity_poly.pdbx_seq_one_letter_code
_entity_poly.pdbx_strand_id
1 'polypeptide(L)'
;MKLSVRLIEGFKKTYLPLQFRAFWDDEGFCYLKVQIVNGKIIFFCAQLLNYYNTSITNAVESVRASAVNALINDGAIKIQNQQGIFDLFKSQERKSKEVISILFEYVRENSVWVEHYESQISITQDDRYSLVHFNQYQEPNWSFISKEKLEETYPEFDFHVSRKSLENWSNARLSTQTIKKLLKEKNWTMKEVAARWNRSESWMSKVVNDEERELYWEDAFKGLPSKIHEK
;
A
#
# COMPACT_ATOMS: atom_id res chain seq x y z
N MET A 1 0.50 24.66 19.80
CA MET A 1 -0.02 23.29 19.94
C MET A 1 1.09 22.34 20.39
N LYS A 2 0.94 21.69 21.55
CA LYS A 2 1.80 20.57 21.94
C LYS A 2 1.01 19.28 21.67
N LEU A 3 1.22 18.71 20.50
CA LEU A 3 0.61 17.42 20.12
C LEU A 3 1.50 16.30 20.64
N SER A 4 0.92 15.31 21.31
CA SER A 4 1.62 14.08 21.64
C SER A 4 1.05 12.92 20.82
N VAL A 5 1.95 12.18 20.17
CA VAL A 5 1.60 10.93 19.50
C VAL A 5 1.82 9.79 20.49
N ARG A 6 0.83 8.91 20.63
CA ARG A 6 0.90 7.72 21.47
C ARG A 6 0.68 6.49 20.60
N LEU A 7 1.56 5.51 20.77
CA LEU A 7 1.46 4.21 20.12
C LEU A 7 0.77 3.19 21.02
N ILE A 8 0.09 2.22 20.42
CA ILE A 8 -0.35 1.00 21.10
C ILE A 8 0.80 0.00 21.09
N GLU A 9 1.40 -0.19 22.26
CA GLU A 9 2.48 -1.15 22.47
C GLU A 9 2.00 -2.59 22.22
N GLY A 10 2.84 -3.41 21.57
CA GLY A 10 2.49 -4.78 21.18
C GLY A 10 1.51 -4.89 20.00
N PHE A 11 1.17 -3.78 19.33
CA PHE A 11 0.31 -3.82 18.14
C PHE A 11 1.00 -4.63 17.03
N LYS A 12 0.30 -5.64 16.50
CA LYS A 12 0.73 -6.43 15.34
C LYS A 12 -0.45 -6.69 14.43
N LYS A 13 -0.37 -6.28 13.16
CA LYS A 13 -1.43 -6.49 12.18
C LYS A 13 -0.86 -6.67 10.78
N THR A 14 -1.53 -7.52 9.99
CA THR A 14 -1.28 -7.68 8.56
C THR A 14 -2.48 -7.15 7.77
N TYR A 15 -2.21 -6.32 6.78
CA TYR A 15 -3.13 -5.83 5.78
C TYR A 15 -2.81 -6.52 4.46
N LEU A 16 -3.76 -7.34 3.99
CA LEU A 16 -3.63 -8.11 2.77
C LEU A 16 -4.96 -8.12 2.00
N PRO A 17 -5.11 -7.24 0.99
CA PRO A 17 -4.18 -6.18 0.61
C PRO A 17 -4.32 -4.90 1.46
N LEU A 18 -3.24 -4.14 1.61
CA LEU A 18 -3.32 -2.69 1.86
C LEU A 18 -3.58 -2.00 0.51
N GLN A 19 -4.64 -1.20 0.45
CA GLN A 19 -4.94 -0.34 -0.70
C GLN A 19 -4.18 0.99 -0.58
N PHE A 20 -3.66 1.50 -1.69
CA PHE A 20 -3.04 2.81 -1.79
C PHE A 20 -3.39 3.50 -3.12
N ARG A 21 -3.14 4.82 -3.22
CA ARG A 21 -3.32 5.58 -4.46
C ARG A 21 -2.17 5.28 -5.43
N ALA A 22 -2.50 4.62 -6.54
CA ALA A 22 -1.59 4.35 -7.64
C ALA A 22 -1.47 5.57 -8.58
N PHE A 23 -0.66 5.46 -9.64
CA PHE A 23 -0.63 6.48 -10.69
C PHE A 23 -2.00 6.62 -11.38
N TRP A 24 -2.24 7.77 -12.02
CA TRP A 24 -3.44 8.03 -12.82
C TRP A 24 -4.76 7.92 -12.07
N ASP A 25 -4.77 8.23 -10.76
CA ASP A 25 -5.93 8.13 -9.88
C ASP A 25 -6.54 6.72 -9.78
N ASP A 26 -5.71 5.70 -9.98
CA ASP A 26 -6.10 4.30 -9.84
C ASP A 26 -5.81 3.74 -8.43
N GLU A 27 -6.27 2.51 -8.18
CA GLU A 27 -6.01 1.79 -6.93
C GLU A 27 -4.83 0.82 -7.07
N GLY A 28 -3.87 0.93 -6.15
CA GLY A 28 -2.76 0.00 -5.99
C GLY A 28 -2.91 -0.85 -4.74
N PHE A 29 -2.25 -2.01 -4.73
CA PHE A 29 -2.34 -2.97 -3.64
C PHE A 29 -0.96 -3.53 -3.26
N CYS A 30 -0.72 -3.68 -1.96
CA CYS A 30 0.48 -4.34 -1.45
C CYS A 30 0.17 -5.20 -0.23
N TYR A 31 1.12 -6.06 0.15
CA TYR A 31 1.15 -6.64 1.49
C TYR A 31 1.77 -5.63 2.45
N LEU A 32 1.12 -5.40 3.60
CA LEU A 32 1.71 -4.64 4.70
C LEU A 32 1.57 -5.42 6.00
N LYS A 33 2.68 -5.64 6.69
CA LYS A 33 2.68 -6.03 8.11
C LYS A 33 3.20 -4.85 8.94
N VAL A 34 2.47 -4.49 9.98
CA VAL A 34 2.90 -3.47 10.95
C VAL A 34 3.07 -4.10 12.32
N GLN A 35 4.17 -3.76 12.98
CA GLN A 35 4.51 -4.17 14.34
C GLN A 35 4.96 -2.96 15.15
N ILE A 36 4.49 -2.84 16.39
CA ILE A 36 4.91 -1.80 17.34
C ILE A 36 5.50 -2.50 18.55
N VAL A 37 6.79 -2.31 18.78
CA VAL A 37 7.51 -2.84 19.94
C VAL A 37 8.44 -1.75 20.49
N ASN A 38 8.42 -1.54 21.80
CA ASN A 38 9.24 -0.58 22.53
C ASN A 38 9.19 0.84 21.93
N GLY A 39 7.99 1.29 21.54
CA GLY A 39 7.79 2.59 20.89
C GLY A 39 8.34 2.71 19.46
N LYS A 40 8.91 1.65 18.89
CA LYS A 40 9.39 1.59 17.51
C LYS A 40 8.34 0.91 16.62
N ILE A 41 8.11 1.46 15.43
CA ILE A 41 7.18 0.92 14.43
C ILE A 41 7.98 0.27 13.29
N ILE A 42 7.69 -0.99 12.96
CA ILE A 42 8.15 -1.61 11.72
C ILE A 42 6.99 -1.63 10.73
N PHE A 43 7.19 -1.03 9.57
CA PHE A 43 6.35 -1.23 8.39
C PHE A 43 7.07 -2.17 7.43
N PHE A 44 6.59 -3.41 7.32
CA PHE A 44 7.10 -4.38 6.38
C PHE A 44 6.16 -4.47 5.18
N CYS A 45 6.55 -3.84 4.09
CA CYS A 45 5.83 -3.76 2.83
C CYS A 45 6.40 -4.79 1.86
N ALA A 46 5.55 -5.68 1.34
CA ALA A 46 5.99 -6.66 0.34
C ALA A 46 5.16 -6.57 -0.94
N GLN A 47 5.84 -6.63 -2.09
CA GLN A 47 5.18 -6.64 -3.38
C GLN A 47 4.38 -7.94 -3.52
N LEU A 48 3.12 -7.81 -3.91
CA LEU A 48 2.25 -8.97 -4.14
C LEU A 48 2.74 -9.76 -5.36
N LEU A 49 2.57 -11.07 -5.31
CA LEU A 49 2.83 -11.95 -6.46
C LEU A 49 1.60 -11.99 -7.36
N ASN A 50 1.83 -12.17 -8.66
CA ASN A 50 0.81 -12.04 -9.70
C ASN A 50 0.09 -10.68 -9.68
N TYR A 51 0.78 -9.64 -9.18
CA TYR A 51 0.31 -8.26 -9.18
C TYR A 51 1.06 -7.44 -10.22
N TYR A 52 0.35 -6.82 -11.15
CA TYR A 52 0.92 -6.13 -12.32
C TYR A 52 0.61 -4.62 -12.38
N ASN A 53 -0.10 -4.06 -11.39
CA ASN A 53 -0.33 -2.62 -11.30
C ASN A 53 0.87 -1.91 -10.61
N THR A 54 0.68 -0.67 -10.17
CA THR A 54 1.74 0.21 -9.65
C THR A 54 2.52 -0.45 -8.52
N SER A 55 3.83 -0.55 -8.69
CA SER A 55 4.72 -1.19 -7.73
C SER A 55 4.90 -0.38 -6.45
N ILE A 56 5.31 -1.04 -5.36
CA ILE A 56 5.57 -0.38 -4.07
C ILE A 56 6.64 0.68 -4.22
N THR A 57 7.75 0.37 -4.91
CA THR A 57 8.85 1.33 -5.10
C THR A 57 8.35 2.63 -5.74
N ASN A 58 7.47 2.52 -6.74
CA ASN A 58 6.97 3.68 -7.48
C ASN A 58 5.91 4.48 -6.73
N ALA A 59 5.23 3.89 -5.74
CA ALA A 59 4.16 4.51 -4.98
C ALA A 59 4.43 4.53 -3.47
N VAL A 60 5.70 4.49 -3.06
CA VAL A 60 6.09 4.27 -1.66
C VAL A 60 5.54 5.36 -0.72
N GLU A 61 5.42 6.59 -1.21
CA GLU A 61 4.83 7.71 -0.47
C GLU A 61 3.32 7.51 -0.24
N SER A 62 2.60 7.05 -1.26
CA SER A 62 1.17 6.69 -1.18
C SER A 62 0.95 5.47 -0.27
N VAL A 63 1.83 4.47 -0.34
CA VAL A 63 1.82 3.30 0.56
C VAL A 63 1.99 3.77 1.99
N ARG A 64 2.97 4.65 2.27
CA ARG A 64 3.19 5.22 3.58
C ARG A 64 1.97 5.96 4.11
N ALA A 65 1.38 6.84 3.29
CA ALA A 65 0.19 7.57 3.70
C ALA A 65 -0.97 6.63 4.05
N SER A 66 -1.18 5.59 3.24
CA SER A 66 -2.24 4.60 3.46
C SER A 66 -1.99 3.76 4.71
N ALA A 67 -0.74 3.37 4.96
CA ALA A 67 -0.32 2.63 6.15
C ALA A 67 -0.52 3.46 7.43
N VAL A 68 -0.12 4.74 7.43
CA VAL A 68 -0.34 5.63 8.57
C VAL A 68 -1.84 5.83 8.84
N ASN A 69 -2.64 6.04 7.79
CA ASN A 69 -4.10 6.13 7.92
C ASN A 69 -4.71 4.84 8.49
N ALA A 70 -4.23 3.67 8.06
CA ALA A 70 -4.68 2.39 8.60
C ALA A 70 -4.42 2.27 10.11
N LEU A 71 -3.24 2.70 10.58
CA LEU A 71 -2.92 2.72 12.01
C LEU A 71 -3.77 3.70 12.83
N ILE A 72 -4.15 4.85 12.26
CA ILE A 72 -5.08 5.77 12.91
C ILE A 72 -6.46 5.12 13.03
N ASN A 73 -6.95 4.53 11.93
CA ASN A 73 -8.27 3.89 11.88
C ASN A 73 -8.38 2.71 12.85
N ASP A 74 -7.30 1.93 13.00
CA ASP A 74 -7.23 0.84 13.97
C ASP A 74 -6.94 1.31 15.40
N GLY A 75 -6.73 2.62 15.59
CA GLY A 75 -6.39 3.22 16.89
C GLY A 75 -4.99 2.91 17.40
N ALA A 76 -4.14 2.28 16.58
CA ALA A 76 -2.75 1.95 16.88
C ALA A 76 -1.87 3.19 17.07
N ILE A 77 -2.24 4.29 16.39
CA ILE A 77 -1.69 5.63 16.63
C ILE A 77 -2.81 6.52 17.17
N LYS A 78 -2.57 7.14 18.33
CA LYS A 78 -3.48 8.13 18.92
C LYS A 78 -2.78 9.48 19.01
N ILE A 79 -3.46 10.51 18.50
CA ILE A 79 -2.98 11.90 18.57
C ILE A 79 -3.73 12.57 19.71
N GLN A 80 -3.01 13.02 20.73
CA GLN A 80 -3.56 13.80 21.83
C GLN A 80 -3.19 15.27 21.64
N ASN A 81 -4.19 16.14 21.73
CA ASN A 81 -3.98 17.57 21.59
C ASN A 81 -3.94 18.22 22.98
N GLN A 82 -2.79 18.77 23.38
CA GLN A 82 -2.74 19.72 24.50
C GLN A 82 -3.05 21.10 23.92
N GLN A 83 -4.33 21.48 23.98
CA GLN A 83 -4.77 22.80 23.51
C GLN A 83 -4.15 23.91 24.38
N GLY A 84 -3.38 24.80 23.76
CA GLY A 84 -2.99 26.08 24.36
C GLY A 84 -3.97 27.18 23.93
N ILE A 85 -4.14 28.22 24.76
CA ILE A 85 -5.06 29.35 24.54
C ILE A 85 -4.87 30.02 23.15
N PHE A 86 -3.65 30.00 22.59
CA PHE A 86 -3.35 30.54 21.26
C PHE A 86 -3.80 29.67 20.06
N ASP A 87 -4.08 28.37 20.27
CA ASP A 87 -4.53 27.49 19.18
C ASP A 87 -6.00 27.73 18.79
N LEU A 88 -6.77 28.51 19.57
CA LEU A 88 -8.14 28.91 19.22
C LEU A 88 -8.23 29.82 17.97
N PHE A 89 -7.15 30.53 17.65
CA PHE A 89 -7.14 31.53 16.55
C PHE A 89 -6.70 30.97 15.18
N LYS A 90 -6.30 29.68 15.08
CA LYS A 90 -5.92 29.06 13.81
C LYS A 90 -7.13 28.53 13.03
N SER A 91 -7.11 28.65 11.70
CA SER A 91 -8.11 28.02 10.82
C SER A 91 -8.05 26.49 10.90
N GLN A 92 -9.18 25.82 10.67
CA GLN A 92 -9.29 24.36 10.72
C GLN A 92 -8.34 23.66 9.74
N GLU A 93 -8.20 24.20 8.52
CA GLU A 93 -7.29 23.66 7.50
C GLU A 93 -5.81 23.78 7.90
N ARG A 94 -5.44 24.87 8.58
CA ARG A 94 -4.07 25.06 9.05
C ARG A 94 -3.75 24.14 10.24
N LYS A 95 -4.73 23.92 11.12
CA LYS A 95 -4.63 22.93 12.21
C LYS A 95 -4.46 21.51 11.67
N SER A 96 -5.22 21.13 10.64
CA SER A 96 -5.12 19.76 10.07
C SER A 96 -3.77 19.51 9.41
N LYS A 97 -3.25 20.47 8.63
CA LYS A 97 -1.91 20.39 8.01
C LYS A 97 -0.80 20.25 9.05
N GLU A 98 -0.87 21.01 10.15
CA GLU A 98 0.11 20.96 11.24
C GLU A 98 0.07 19.62 11.99
N VAL A 99 -1.13 19.10 12.27
CA VAL A 99 -1.32 17.77 12.88
C VAL A 99 -0.73 16.67 11.99
N ILE A 100 -1.01 16.72 10.67
CA ILE A 100 -0.48 15.76 9.70
C ILE A 100 1.04 15.83 9.67
N SER A 101 1.62 17.04 9.59
CA SER A 101 3.08 17.21 9.57
C SER A 101 3.76 16.61 10.80
N ILE A 102 3.23 16.87 12.00
CA ILE A 102 3.79 16.34 13.25
C ILE A 102 3.66 14.83 13.33
N LEU A 103 2.53 14.28 12.87
CA LEU A 103 2.33 12.83 12.82
C LEU A 103 3.36 12.16 11.91
N PHE A 104 3.52 12.65 10.68
CA PHE A 104 4.46 12.06 9.74
C PHE A 104 5.91 12.22 10.20
N GLU A 105 6.24 13.34 10.86
CA GLU A 105 7.55 13.53 11.46
C GLU A 105 7.81 12.53 12.59
N TYR A 106 6.84 12.35 13.49
CA TYR A 106 6.93 11.33 14.54
C TYR A 106 7.10 9.93 13.95
N VAL A 107 6.30 9.58 12.93
CA VAL A 107 6.43 8.29 12.24
C VAL A 107 7.81 8.16 11.61
N ARG A 108 8.32 9.20 10.92
CA ARG A 108 9.65 9.20 10.31
C ARG A 108 10.75 8.88 11.33
N GLU A 109 10.70 9.49 12.51
CA GLU A 109 11.72 9.30 13.56
C GLU A 109 11.59 7.95 14.28
N ASN A 110 10.36 7.47 14.48
CA ASN A 110 10.07 6.31 15.32
C ASN A 110 9.74 5.05 14.53
N SER A 111 9.96 5.03 13.21
CA SER A 111 9.70 3.86 12.37
C SER A 111 10.90 3.38 11.57
N VAL A 112 10.80 2.17 11.03
CA VAL A 112 11.63 1.63 9.97
C VAL A 112 10.68 1.07 8.92
N TRP A 113 10.98 1.39 7.67
CA TRP A 113 10.23 0.93 6.51
C TRP A 113 11.07 -0.09 5.77
N VAL A 114 10.53 -1.28 5.60
CA VAL A 114 11.16 -2.36 4.86
C VAL A 114 10.34 -2.60 3.61
N GLU A 115 10.99 -2.51 2.45
CA GLU A 115 10.46 -2.94 1.17
C GLU A 115 11.01 -4.34 0.86
N HIS A 116 10.12 -5.27 0.50
CA HIS A 116 10.46 -6.63 0.15
C HIS A 116 9.90 -7.02 -1.22
N TYR A 117 10.77 -7.57 -2.08
CA TYR A 117 10.40 -8.25 -3.32
C TYR A 117 10.83 -9.71 -3.20
N GLU A 118 9.90 -10.64 -3.39
CA GLU A 118 10.20 -12.07 -3.44
C GLU A 118 11.03 -12.39 -4.70
N SER A 119 11.90 -13.38 -4.60
CA SER A 119 12.88 -13.79 -5.61
C SER A 119 12.36 -13.84 -7.06
N GLN A 120 11.11 -14.27 -7.30
CA GLN A 120 10.54 -14.40 -8.64
C GLN A 120 10.22 -13.09 -9.32
N ILE A 121 9.90 -12.06 -8.52
CA ILE A 121 9.59 -10.71 -9.01
C ILE A 121 10.72 -9.72 -8.71
N SER A 122 11.77 -10.20 -8.05
CA SER A 122 12.99 -9.45 -7.78
C SER A 122 13.87 -9.39 -9.02
N ILE A 123 14.50 -8.24 -9.23
CA ILE A 123 15.45 -8.02 -10.34
C ILE A 123 16.75 -8.82 -10.11
N THR A 124 17.04 -9.21 -8.87
CA THR A 124 18.31 -9.86 -8.49
C THR A 124 18.24 -11.39 -8.47
N GLN A 125 17.10 -12.00 -8.83
CA GLN A 125 16.84 -13.45 -8.74
C GLN A 125 16.90 -14.05 -7.31
N ASP A 126 17.06 -13.19 -6.30
CA ASP A 126 16.99 -13.48 -4.87
C ASP A 126 15.95 -12.56 -4.21
N ASP A 127 15.44 -12.94 -3.03
CA ASP A 127 14.63 -12.05 -2.21
C ASP A 127 15.38 -10.74 -1.95
N ARG A 128 14.74 -9.61 -2.24
CA ARG A 128 15.33 -8.28 -2.09
C ARG A 128 14.66 -7.55 -0.93
N TYR A 129 15.46 -7.20 0.06
CA TYR A 129 15.06 -6.34 1.18
C TYR A 129 15.77 -4.99 1.07
N SER A 130 15.01 -3.91 1.23
CA SER A 130 15.51 -2.55 1.25
C SER A 130 14.92 -1.81 2.43
N LEU A 131 15.75 -1.03 3.13
CA LEU A 131 15.25 -0.01 4.05
C LEU A 131 14.86 1.23 3.24
N VAL A 132 13.66 1.75 3.48
CA VAL A 132 13.19 3.01 2.92
C VAL A 132 13.36 4.11 3.95
N HIS A 133 14.19 5.09 3.63
CA HIS A 133 14.46 6.26 4.45
C HIS A 133 13.70 7.44 3.87
N PHE A 134 12.90 8.11 4.70
CA PHE A 134 12.24 9.35 4.30
C PHE A 134 12.98 10.54 4.88
N ASN A 135 13.31 11.52 4.04
CA ASN A 135 13.93 12.77 4.50
C ASN A 135 12.90 13.72 5.13
N GLN A 136 13.36 14.88 5.61
CA GLN A 136 12.49 15.92 6.19
C GLN A 136 11.46 16.50 5.21
N TYR A 137 11.71 16.37 3.90
CA TYR A 137 10.80 16.76 2.83
C TYR A 137 9.91 15.61 2.39
N GLN A 138 9.88 14.52 3.15
CA GLN A 138 9.03 13.35 2.92
C GLN A 138 9.44 12.51 1.70
N GLU A 139 10.58 12.80 1.07
CA GLU A 139 11.08 12.11 -0.11
C GLU A 139 11.81 10.81 0.28
N PRO A 140 11.60 9.70 -0.46
CA PRO A 140 12.18 8.40 -0.16
C PRO A 140 13.60 8.21 -0.72
N ASN A 141 14.42 7.43 -0.01
CA ASN A 141 15.70 6.87 -0.45
C ASN A 141 15.80 5.41 0.02
N TRP A 142 16.44 4.55 -0.77
CA TRP A 142 16.56 3.11 -0.47
C TRP A 142 18.00 2.73 -0.15
N SER A 143 18.17 1.92 0.90
CA SER A 143 19.43 1.22 1.17
C SER A 143 19.17 -0.27 1.25
N PHE A 144 19.93 -1.07 0.49
CA PHE A 144 19.84 -2.52 0.53
C PHE A 144 20.24 -3.08 1.91
N ILE A 145 19.56 -4.15 2.33
CA ILE A 145 19.89 -4.90 3.54
C ILE A 145 19.61 -6.39 3.29
N SER A 146 20.40 -7.30 3.89
CA SER A 146 20.04 -8.73 3.86
C SER A 146 18.98 -9.04 4.92
N LYS A 147 18.26 -10.15 4.75
CA LYS A 147 17.27 -10.58 5.75
C LYS A 147 17.91 -10.86 7.10
N GLU A 148 19.05 -11.55 7.11
CA GLU A 148 19.80 -11.89 8.32
C GLU A 148 20.20 -10.62 9.05
N LYS A 149 20.72 -9.62 8.32
CA LYS A 149 21.13 -8.36 8.93
C LYS A 149 19.93 -7.58 9.47
N LEU A 150 18.79 -7.63 8.80
CA LEU A 150 17.56 -7.00 9.24
C LEU A 150 17.07 -7.63 10.56
N GLU A 151 17.04 -8.96 10.64
CA GLU A 151 16.65 -9.72 11.83
C GLU A 151 17.65 -9.54 12.99
N GLU A 152 18.95 -9.46 12.72
CA GLU A 152 19.96 -9.11 13.73
C GLU A 152 19.77 -7.69 14.29
N THR A 153 19.42 -6.73 13.42
CA THR A 153 19.28 -5.32 13.80
C THR A 153 17.98 -5.08 14.57
N TYR A 154 16.94 -5.84 14.26
CA TYR A 154 15.59 -5.71 14.82
C TYR A 154 15.06 -7.06 15.34
N PRO A 155 15.71 -7.68 16.34
CA PRO A 155 15.44 -9.05 16.75
C PRO A 155 14.06 -9.25 17.40
N GLU A 156 13.42 -8.17 17.88
CA GLU A 156 12.08 -8.22 18.45
C GLU A 156 10.97 -8.26 17.39
N PHE A 157 11.32 -8.12 16.11
CA PHE A 157 10.38 -7.98 15.01
C PHE A 157 10.41 -9.18 14.08
N ASP A 158 9.22 -9.58 13.60
CA ASP A 158 9.07 -10.70 12.67
C ASP A 158 8.94 -10.21 11.22
N PHE A 159 9.95 -10.53 10.40
CA PHE A 159 10.04 -10.18 8.98
C PHE A 159 9.63 -11.33 8.05
N HIS A 160 9.06 -12.41 8.58
CA HIS A 160 8.63 -13.53 7.75
C HIS A 160 7.36 -13.19 6.96
N VAL A 161 7.39 -13.44 5.65
CA VAL A 161 6.19 -13.49 4.81
C VAL A 161 6.24 -14.74 3.96
N SER A 162 5.13 -15.48 3.92
CA SER A 162 5.06 -16.67 3.08
C SER A 162 4.72 -16.29 1.65
N ARG A 163 5.33 -16.98 0.68
CA ARG A 163 4.96 -16.88 -0.73
C ARG A 163 3.45 -17.03 -0.95
N LYS A 164 2.83 -18.01 -0.29
CA LYS A 164 1.40 -18.26 -0.34
C LYS A 164 0.57 -17.05 0.10
N SER A 165 1.07 -16.25 1.03
CA SER A 165 0.43 -14.99 1.44
C SER A 165 0.52 -13.93 0.36
N LEU A 166 1.65 -13.84 -0.35
CA LEU A 166 1.83 -12.88 -1.45
C LEU A 166 1.04 -13.26 -2.70
N GLU A 167 0.74 -14.54 -2.91
CA GLU A 167 -0.11 -15.03 -4.00
C GLU A 167 -1.62 -14.91 -3.67
N ASN A 168 -2.01 -15.18 -2.41
CA ASN A 168 -3.42 -15.25 -2.01
C ASN A 168 -3.97 -13.91 -1.48
N TRP A 169 -3.80 -12.83 -2.24
CA TRP A 169 -4.50 -11.56 -1.99
C TRP A 169 -5.96 -11.61 -2.49
N SER A 170 -6.62 -12.77 -2.35
CA SER A 170 -7.87 -13.20 -3.00
C SER A 170 -9.11 -12.34 -2.71
N ASN A 171 -9.08 -11.48 -1.70
CA ASN A 171 -10.07 -10.42 -1.52
C ASN A 171 -10.08 -9.40 -2.69
N ALA A 172 -9.13 -9.51 -3.61
CA ALA A 172 -9.08 -8.74 -4.83
C ALA A 172 -9.65 -9.43 -6.07
N ARG A 173 -10.01 -10.73 -6.02
CA ARG A 173 -10.70 -11.37 -7.15
C ARG A 173 -12.03 -10.66 -7.35
N LEU A 174 -12.14 -9.96 -8.47
CA LEU A 174 -13.34 -9.22 -8.80
C LEU A 174 -14.47 -10.23 -9.05
N SER A 175 -15.68 -9.97 -8.54
CA SER A 175 -16.82 -10.74 -9.05
C SER A 175 -17.06 -10.36 -10.52
N THR A 176 -17.73 -11.21 -11.29
CA THR A 176 -18.21 -10.86 -12.64
C THR A 176 -18.98 -9.54 -12.64
N GLN A 177 -19.78 -9.28 -11.60
CA GLN A 177 -20.53 -8.03 -11.44
C GLN A 177 -19.59 -6.84 -11.18
N THR A 178 -18.55 -7.04 -10.37
CA THR A 178 -17.54 -6.01 -10.08
C THR A 178 -16.75 -5.66 -11.33
N ILE A 179 -16.34 -6.64 -12.15
CA ILE A 179 -15.68 -6.38 -13.45
C ILE A 179 -16.60 -5.54 -14.34
N LYS A 180 -17.86 -5.96 -14.51
CA LYS A 180 -18.82 -5.21 -15.34
C LYS A 180 -19.04 -3.78 -14.85
N LYS A 181 -19.10 -3.58 -13.53
CA LYS A 181 -19.19 -2.26 -12.92
C LYS A 181 -17.95 -1.42 -13.19
N LEU A 182 -16.75 -1.98 -13.00
CA LEU A 182 -15.48 -1.31 -13.25
C LEU A 182 -15.34 -0.88 -14.70
N LEU A 183 -15.66 -1.76 -15.65
CA LEU A 183 -15.66 -1.42 -17.08
C LEU A 183 -16.58 -0.24 -17.37
N LYS A 184 -17.79 -0.24 -16.80
CA LYS A 184 -18.75 0.86 -16.94
C LYS A 184 -18.23 2.17 -16.34
N GLU A 185 -17.66 2.13 -15.14
CA GLU A 185 -17.10 3.30 -14.45
C GLU A 185 -15.92 3.92 -15.21
N LYS A 186 -15.09 3.09 -15.85
CA LYS A 186 -13.95 3.54 -16.67
C LYS A 186 -14.34 3.83 -18.14
N ASN A 187 -15.63 3.75 -18.48
CA ASN A 187 -16.20 3.95 -19.81
C ASN A 187 -15.63 3.00 -20.90
N TRP A 188 -15.47 1.73 -20.54
CA TRP A 188 -15.08 0.64 -21.42
C TRP A 188 -16.24 -0.32 -21.70
N THR A 189 -16.34 -0.79 -22.94
CA THR A 189 -17.17 -1.95 -23.30
C THR A 189 -16.33 -3.23 -23.37
N MET A 190 -16.96 -4.40 -23.19
CA MET A 190 -16.26 -5.69 -23.29
C MET A 190 -15.60 -5.89 -24.66
N LYS A 191 -16.25 -5.41 -25.73
CA LYS A 191 -15.73 -5.43 -27.10
C LYS A 191 -14.45 -4.62 -27.25
N GLU A 192 -14.40 -3.43 -26.67
CA GLU A 192 -13.21 -2.57 -26.72
C GLU A 192 -12.05 -3.12 -25.89
N VAL A 193 -12.35 -3.70 -24.72
CA VAL A 193 -11.35 -4.38 -23.89
C VAL A 193 -10.77 -5.59 -24.62
N ALA A 194 -11.61 -6.40 -25.25
CA ALA A 194 -11.20 -7.52 -26.08
C ALA A 194 -10.29 -7.08 -27.23
N ALA A 195 -10.67 -6.00 -27.94
CA ALA A 195 -9.85 -5.41 -28.98
C ALA A 195 -8.49 -4.91 -28.46
N ARG A 196 -8.49 -4.20 -27.32
CA ARG A 196 -7.27 -3.68 -26.67
C ARG A 196 -6.28 -4.79 -26.34
N TRP A 197 -6.77 -5.94 -25.90
CA TRP A 197 -5.92 -7.07 -25.51
C TRP A 197 -5.74 -8.13 -26.61
N ASN A 198 -6.15 -7.82 -27.84
CA ASN A 198 -6.06 -8.73 -29.00
C ASN A 198 -6.68 -10.11 -28.70
N ARG A 199 -7.91 -10.09 -28.18
CA ARG A 199 -8.74 -11.26 -27.84
C ARG A 199 -10.13 -11.12 -28.46
N SER A 200 -10.85 -12.24 -28.60
CA SER A 200 -12.25 -12.19 -29.01
C SER A 200 -13.15 -11.83 -27.83
N GLU A 201 -14.29 -11.18 -28.12
CA GLU A 201 -15.30 -10.85 -27.10
C GLU A 201 -15.83 -12.11 -26.39
N SER A 202 -16.00 -13.21 -27.12
CA SER A 202 -16.41 -14.50 -26.55
C SER A 202 -15.36 -15.09 -25.61
N TRP A 203 -14.07 -14.92 -25.91
CA TRP A 203 -12.98 -15.36 -25.05
C TRP A 203 -12.89 -14.51 -23.78
N MET A 204 -13.02 -13.17 -23.91
CA MET A 204 -13.08 -12.27 -22.76
C MET A 204 -14.29 -12.56 -21.86
N SER A 205 -15.45 -12.87 -22.45
CA SER A 205 -16.62 -13.26 -21.66
C SER A 205 -16.38 -14.56 -20.89
N LYS A 206 -15.61 -15.52 -21.42
CA LYS A 206 -15.24 -16.73 -20.66
C LYS A 206 -14.37 -16.38 -19.46
N VAL A 207 -13.32 -15.57 -19.67
CA VAL A 207 -12.45 -15.09 -18.58
C VAL A 207 -13.25 -14.38 -17.48
N VAL A 208 -14.15 -13.47 -17.85
CA VAL A 208 -14.92 -12.65 -16.88
C VAL A 208 -15.90 -13.49 -16.04
N ASN A 209 -16.36 -14.62 -16.57
CA ASN A 209 -17.26 -15.54 -15.87
C ASN A 209 -16.51 -16.68 -15.16
N ASP A 210 -15.20 -16.78 -15.33
CA ASP A 210 -14.36 -17.77 -14.65
C ASP A 210 -13.93 -17.22 -13.28
N GLU A 211 -14.41 -17.84 -12.21
CA GLU A 211 -14.07 -17.48 -10.83
C GLU A 211 -12.63 -17.86 -10.45
N GLU A 212 -12.07 -18.88 -11.13
CA GLU A 212 -10.71 -19.38 -10.93
C GLU A 212 -9.71 -18.81 -11.94
N ARG A 213 -10.12 -17.83 -12.76
CA ARG A 213 -9.25 -17.17 -13.75
C ARG A 213 -7.90 -16.74 -13.17
N GLU A 214 -6.91 -16.68 -14.04
CA GLU A 214 -5.56 -16.27 -13.67
C GLU A 214 -5.53 -14.86 -13.08
N LEU A 215 -4.80 -14.66 -11.98
CA LEU A 215 -4.83 -13.41 -11.19
C LEU A 215 -4.38 -12.17 -11.97
N TYR A 216 -3.56 -12.32 -13.01
CA TYR A 216 -3.17 -11.20 -13.86
C TYR A 216 -4.37 -10.52 -14.54
N TRP A 217 -5.49 -11.23 -14.71
CA TRP A 217 -6.73 -10.64 -15.21
C TRP A 217 -7.33 -9.63 -14.22
N GLU A 218 -7.18 -9.84 -12.90
CA GLU A 218 -7.64 -8.89 -11.90
C GLU A 218 -6.96 -7.53 -12.09
N ASP A 219 -5.63 -7.56 -12.26
CA ASP A 219 -4.87 -6.34 -12.50
C ASP A 219 -5.11 -5.77 -13.88
N ALA A 220 -5.27 -6.61 -14.90
CA ALA A 220 -5.60 -6.14 -16.23
C ALA A 220 -6.92 -5.35 -16.20
N PHE A 221 -7.95 -5.84 -15.50
CA PHE A 221 -9.20 -5.11 -15.33
C PHE A 221 -9.03 -3.85 -14.51
N LYS A 222 -8.35 -3.91 -13.35
CA LYS A 222 -8.14 -2.74 -12.49
C LYS A 222 -7.33 -1.65 -13.19
N GLY A 223 -6.23 -2.02 -13.81
CA GLY A 223 -5.30 -1.16 -14.54
C GLY A 223 -5.79 -0.68 -15.91
N LEU A 224 -7.07 -0.92 -16.26
CA LEU A 224 -7.67 -0.21 -17.39
C LEU A 224 -7.64 1.29 -17.09
N PRO A 225 -7.18 2.14 -18.02
CA PRO A 225 -7.23 3.59 -17.84
C PRO A 225 -8.68 4.07 -17.91
N SER A 226 -9.04 5.13 -17.18
CA SER A 226 -10.35 5.75 -17.33
C SER A 226 -10.38 6.59 -18.62
N LYS A 227 -11.34 6.33 -19.52
CA LYS A 227 -11.53 7.19 -20.72
C LYS A 227 -12.20 8.53 -20.41
N ILE A 228 -12.57 8.77 -19.15
CA ILE A 228 -13.33 9.99 -18.75
C ILE A 228 -12.44 11.25 -18.80
N HIS A 229 -11.12 11.10 -18.76
CA HIS A 229 -10.16 12.22 -18.81
C HIS A 229 -9.43 12.39 -20.16
N GLU A 230 -9.83 11.68 -21.22
CA GLU A 230 -9.23 11.81 -22.57
C GLU A 230 -9.91 12.90 -23.44
N LYS A 231 -10.37 14.01 -22.84
CA LYS A 231 -10.87 15.18 -23.59
C LYS A 231 -10.07 16.44 -23.28
#